data_AF-Q178W8-F1
#
_entry.id   AF-Q178W8-F1
#
_cell.length_a   1.000
_cell.length_b   1.000
_cell.length_c   1.000
_cell.angle_alpha   90.00
_cell.angle_beta   90.00
_cell.angle_gamma   90.00
#
_symmetry.space_group_name_H-M   'P 1'
#
loop_
_entity.id
_entity.type
_entity.pdbx_description
1 polymer ?
#
loop_
_entity_poly.entity_id
_entity_poly.type
_entity_poly.pdbx_seq_one_letter_code
_entity_poly.pdbx_strand_id
1 'polypeptide(L)'
;MARSLLILITALLIAGPLACLADGDPCLLNPFIKTCIEAKLRATYDEIVDLKYKFDTLLIDVRTPEEVACTGSIPTSINIPLDKVADELKLAPHVFLCKYGRKKPILKDLVIFYCHSGNRSATAAHVAVQLGFIKVKSYVGSWIEYATHHCLPLDCTGAIPDSSTTTAVITTTAPPTTVPPTTPPPTTAPATTAPPTTSTKPPTTTKPLVVPLLLRPHQQHNHQHRRGRIFAPAKLLRIFNHIDKD
;
A
#
# COMPACT_ATOMS: atom_id res chain seq x y z
N MET A 1 39.33 31.16 -60.20
CA MET A 1 39.75 30.03 -59.34
C MET A 1 39.30 30.29 -57.89
N ALA A 2 38.02 30.09 -57.54
CA ALA A 2 37.54 30.08 -56.13
C ALA A 2 36.00 30.01 -56.07
N ARG A 3 35.37 28.95 -56.59
CA ARG A 3 33.92 28.73 -56.39
C ARG A 3 33.51 27.26 -56.24
N SER A 4 34.48 26.36 -56.01
CA SER A 4 34.20 24.91 -56.02
C SER A 4 34.71 24.18 -54.77
N LEU A 5 34.77 24.86 -53.62
CA LEU A 5 35.21 24.25 -52.36
C LEU A 5 34.34 24.70 -51.17
N LEU A 6 33.04 24.88 -51.38
CA LEU A 6 32.09 25.18 -50.28
C LEU A 6 30.79 24.37 -50.39
N ILE A 7 30.83 23.21 -51.04
CA ILE A 7 29.67 22.31 -51.16
C ILE A 7 29.92 20.95 -50.48
N LEU A 8 31.17 20.63 -50.09
CA LEU A 8 31.48 19.35 -49.44
C LEU A 8 31.43 19.35 -47.90
N ILE A 9 31.27 20.51 -47.24
CA ILE A 9 31.26 20.56 -45.75
C ILE A 9 29.84 20.56 -45.17
N THR A 10 28.79 20.79 -45.95
CA THR A 10 27.41 20.85 -45.43
C THR A 10 26.71 19.49 -45.30
N ALA A 11 27.36 18.38 -45.69
CA ALA A 11 26.76 17.04 -45.63
C ALA A 11 27.11 16.24 -44.36
N LEU A 12 27.81 16.82 -43.38
CA LEU A 12 28.33 16.07 -42.21
C LEU A 12 27.85 16.59 -40.84
N LEU A 13 26.72 17.31 -40.76
CA LEU A 13 26.15 17.77 -39.49
C LEU A 13 24.62 17.59 -39.39
N ILE A 14 24.09 16.55 -40.04
CA ILE A 14 22.75 16.04 -39.72
C ILE A 14 22.82 14.55 -39.35
N ALA A 15 23.92 14.13 -38.73
CA ALA A 15 23.88 13.02 -37.80
C ALA A 15 23.47 13.59 -36.43
N GLY A 16 22.23 14.11 -36.36
CA GLY A 16 21.59 14.35 -35.08
C GLY A 16 21.58 13.03 -34.31
N PRO A 17 21.87 13.02 -33.00
CA PRO A 17 22.04 11.78 -32.25
C PRO A 17 20.77 10.96 -32.39
N LEU A 18 20.86 9.86 -33.15
CA LEU A 18 19.83 8.83 -33.34
C LEU A 18 19.74 7.95 -32.08
N ALA A 19 19.83 8.57 -30.90
CA ALA A 19 19.75 7.93 -29.62
C ALA A 19 19.13 8.95 -28.68
N CYS A 20 17.86 8.73 -28.37
CA CYS A 20 17.17 9.07 -27.12
C CYS A 20 15.69 9.30 -27.42
N LEU A 21 14.92 8.25 -27.68
CA LEU A 21 13.54 8.06 -27.21
C LEU A 21 13.20 6.58 -27.37
N ALA A 22 13.93 5.71 -26.66
CA ALA A 22 13.30 4.48 -26.22
C ALA A 22 12.39 4.89 -25.05
N ASP A 23 11.26 5.51 -25.37
CA ASP A 23 10.17 5.70 -24.43
C ASP A 23 9.61 4.30 -24.19
N GLY A 24 10.28 3.55 -23.30
CA GLY A 24 9.81 2.26 -22.87
C GLY A 24 8.40 2.43 -22.35
N ASP A 25 7.45 1.69 -22.91
CA ASP A 25 6.05 1.76 -22.52
C ASP A 25 5.96 1.57 -20.99
N PRO A 26 5.57 2.62 -20.23
CA PRO A 26 5.59 2.58 -18.77
C PRO A 26 4.65 1.48 -18.23
N CYS A 27 3.66 1.08 -19.02
CA CYS A 27 2.68 0.06 -18.69
C CYS A 27 3.27 -1.36 -18.76
N LEU A 28 4.30 -1.57 -19.58
CA LEU A 28 5.06 -2.82 -19.58
C LEU A 28 5.92 -2.96 -18.33
N LEU A 29 6.40 -1.83 -17.78
CA LEU A 29 7.13 -1.84 -16.52
C LEU A 29 6.18 -2.06 -15.34
N ASN A 30 5.04 -1.36 -15.32
CA ASN A 30 4.02 -1.53 -14.30
C ASN A 30 2.59 -1.56 -14.90
N PRO A 31 1.94 -2.74 -14.97
CA PRO A 31 0.61 -2.87 -15.56
C PRO A 31 -0.52 -2.27 -14.71
N PHE A 32 -0.21 -1.76 -13.51
CA PHE A 32 -1.20 -1.11 -12.64
C PHE A 32 -1.22 0.41 -12.79
N ILE A 33 -0.40 1.00 -13.67
CA ILE A 33 -0.39 2.45 -13.90
C ILE A 33 -1.79 2.92 -14.33
N LYS A 34 -2.25 3.99 -13.68
CA LYS A 34 -3.61 4.53 -13.82
C LYS A 34 -4.05 4.77 -15.28
N THR A 35 -3.14 5.17 -16.17
CA THR A 35 -3.45 5.51 -17.56
C THR A 35 -3.67 4.31 -18.47
N CYS A 36 -3.24 3.11 -18.06
CA CYS A 36 -3.19 1.94 -18.95
C CYS A 36 -3.48 0.61 -18.24
N ILE A 37 -3.97 0.66 -17.01
CA ILE A 37 -4.37 -0.52 -16.27
C ILE A 37 -5.50 -1.26 -17.00
N GLU A 38 -5.27 -2.54 -17.25
CA GLU A 38 -6.29 -3.42 -17.82
C GLU A 38 -7.48 -3.56 -16.87
N ALA A 39 -8.69 -3.68 -17.44
CA ALA A 39 -9.92 -3.81 -16.66
C ALA A 39 -9.89 -4.96 -15.63
N LYS A 40 -9.19 -6.06 -15.92
CA LYS A 40 -9.06 -7.21 -15.02
C LYS A 40 -8.23 -6.92 -13.75
N LEU A 41 -7.28 -5.98 -13.85
CA LEU A 41 -6.39 -5.56 -12.77
C LEU A 41 -6.95 -4.36 -11.99
N ARG A 42 -8.00 -3.73 -12.51
CA ARG A 42 -8.69 -2.61 -11.88
C ARG A 42 -9.83 -3.14 -11.01
N ALA A 43 -9.88 -2.69 -9.75
CA ALA A 43 -11.08 -2.84 -8.92
C ALA A 43 -12.06 -1.70 -9.23
N THR A 44 -13.36 -2.00 -9.22
CA THR A 44 -14.44 -1.00 -9.38
C THR A 44 -14.99 -0.56 -8.04
N TYR A 45 -15.64 0.60 -7.98
CA TYR A 45 -16.29 1.10 -6.75
C TYR A 45 -17.27 0.07 -6.16
N ASP A 46 -18.13 -0.53 -6.99
CA ASP A 46 -19.09 -1.55 -6.54
C ASP A 46 -18.37 -2.76 -5.90
N GLU A 47 -17.25 -3.20 -6.49
CA GLU A 47 -16.45 -4.28 -5.91
C GLU A 47 -15.92 -3.93 -4.52
N ILE A 48 -15.54 -2.66 -4.28
CA ILE A 48 -15.06 -2.15 -2.99
C ILE A 48 -16.18 -2.12 -1.94
N VAL A 49 -17.36 -1.62 -2.30
CA VAL A 49 -18.51 -1.56 -1.37
C VAL A 49 -18.98 -2.97 -0.98
N ASP A 50 -18.94 -3.91 -1.92
CA ASP A 50 -19.32 -5.31 -1.70
C ASP A 50 -18.33 -6.11 -0.83
N LEU A 51 -17.12 -5.59 -0.56
CA LEU A 51 -16.12 -6.29 0.26
C LEU A 51 -16.59 -6.58 1.68
N LYS A 52 -17.59 -5.85 2.18
CA LYS A 52 -18.22 -6.10 3.48
C LYS A 52 -18.71 -7.55 3.64
N TYR A 53 -19.04 -8.22 2.53
CA TYR A 53 -19.53 -9.60 2.52
C TYR A 53 -18.47 -10.62 2.06
N LYS A 54 -17.25 -10.19 1.74
CA LYS A 54 -16.16 -11.03 1.21
C LYS A 54 -14.98 -11.07 2.18
N PHE A 55 -14.90 -12.11 2.98
CA PHE A 55 -13.85 -12.25 4.00
C PHE A 55 -12.49 -12.72 3.45
N ASP A 56 -12.47 -13.31 2.26
CA ASP A 56 -11.27 -13.84 1.60
C ASP A 56 -10.51 -12.79 0.76
N THR A 57 -10.99 -11.54 0.77
CA THR A 57 -10.34 -10.41 0.12
C THR A 57 -9.72 -9.50 1.16
N LEU A 58 -8.50 -9.03 0.89
CA LEU A 58 -7.86 -8.01 1.71
C LEU A 58 -7.76 -6.68 0.95
N LEU A 59 -8.40 -5.65 1.51
CA LEU A 59 -8.26 -4.27 1.05
C LEU A 59 -7.17 -3.57 1.87
N ILE A 60 -6.20 -2.97 1.20
CA ILE A 60 -5.04 -2.32 1.82
C ILE A 60 -5.01 -0.84 1.41
N ASP A 61 -5.04 0.04 2.42
CA ASP A 61 -4.83 1.48 2.29
C ASP A 61 -3.33 1.79 2.38
N VAL A 62 -2.73 2.30 1.30
CA VAL A 62 -1.30 2.62 1.26
C VAL A 62 -0.98 4.10 1.50
N ARG A 63 -1.96 4.87 1.99
CA ARG A 63 -1.76 6.24 2.47
C ARG A 63 -0.91 6.27 3.74
N THR A 64 -0.41 7.46 4.09
CA THR A 64 0.28 7.63 5.37
C THR A 64 -0.73 7.55 6.53
N PRO A 65 -0.28 7.18 7.74
CA PRO A 65 -1.17 7.11 8.90
C PRO A 65 -1.84 8.45 9.23
N GLU A 66 -1.19 9.58 8.94
CA GLU A 66 -1.71 10.93 9.17
C GLU A 66 -2.91 11.24 8.26
N GLU A 67 -2.82 10.89 6.98
CA GLU A 67 -3.93 11.01 6.02
C GLU A 67 -5.15 10.20 6.49
N VAL A 68 -4.90 8.97 6.94
CA VAL A 68 -5.94 8.06 7.44
C VAL A 68 -6.56 8.58 8.73
N ALA A 69 -5.76 9.14 9.64
CA ALA A 69 -6.24 9.67 10.91
C ALA A 69 -7.19 10.87 10.73
N CYS A 70 -6.94 11.73 9.73
CA CYS A 70 -7.74 12.93 9.52
C CYS A 70 -8.98 12.71 8.63
N THR A 71 -8.87 11.89 7.57
CA THR A 71 -9.98 11.67 6.60
C THR A 71 -10.80 10.41 6.90
N GLY A 72 -10.25 9.49 7.69
CA GLY A 72 -10.79 8.13 7.83
C GLY A 72 -10.25 7.18 6.78
N SER A 73 -10.84 5.98 6.71
CA SER A 73 -10.47 4.92 5.76
C SER A 73 -11.70 4.20 5.23
N ILE A 74 -11.53 3.48 4.12
CA ILE A 74 -12.59 2.65 3.57
C ILE A 74 -12.86 1.52 4.57
N PRO A 75 -14.11 1.24 4.95
CA PRO A 75 -14.44 0.12 5.83
C PRO A 75 -13.84 -1.18 5.31
N THR A 76 -13.46 -2.08 6.23
CA THR A 76 -12.77 -3.37 5.94
C THR A 76 -11.30 -3.27 5.52
N SER A 77 -10.80 -2.07 5.22
CA SER A 77 -9.38 -1.88 4.89
C SER A 77 -8.46 -1.95 6.12
N ILE A 78 -7.20 -2.27 5.88
CA ILE A 78 -6.10 -2.05 6.82
C ILE A 78 -5.12 -1.03 6.25
N ASN A 79 -4.52 -0.19 7.09
CA ASN A 79 -3.50 0.74 6.64
C ASN A 79 -2.11 0.09 6.68
N ILE A 80 -1.47 0.04 5.51
CA ILE A 80 -0.07 -0.35 5.34
C ILE A 80 0.57 0.68 4.41
N PRO A 81 1.27 1.70 4.94
CA PRO A 81 1.90 2.73 4.14
C PRO A 81 2.78 2.16 3.03
N LEU A 82 2.82 2.84 1.87
CA LEU A 82 3.49 2.35 0.66
C LEU A 82 4.94 1.88 0.92
N ASP A 83 5.70 2.61 1.72
CA ASP A 83 7.09 2.31 2.04
C ASP A 83 7.26 1.02 2.86
N LYS A 84 6.20 0.56 3.53
CA LYS A 84 6.18 -0.65 4.36
C LYS A 84 5.58 -1.86 3.66
N VAL A 85 4.85 -1.69 2.55
CA VAL A 85 4.14 -2.78 1.86
C VAL A 85 5.03 -3.99 1.60
N ALA A 86 6.26 -3.77 1.11
CA ALA A 86 7.17 -4.85 0.76
C ALA A 86 7.58 -5.72 1.98
N ASP A 87 7.75 -5.11 3.14
CA ASP A 87 8.20 -5.80 4.36
C ASP A 87 7.02 -6.43 5.10
N GLU A 88 5.91 -5.71 5.18
CA GLU A 88 4.71 -6.16 5.90
C GLU A 88 4.07 -7.39 5.22
N LEU A 89 4.08 -7.44 3.89
CA LEU A 89 3.62 -8.62 3.15
C LEU A 89 4.58 -9.81 3.24
N LYS A 90 5.82 -9.64 3.69
CA LYS A 90 6.76 -10.74 3.96
C LYS A 90 6.67 -11.28 5.38
N LEU A 91 6.03 -10.58 6.32
CA LEU A 91 5.91 -11.01 7.71
C LEU A 91 5.31 -12.41 7.86
N ALA A 92 5.67 -13.10 8.94
CA ALA A 92 5.05 -14.37 9.27
C ALA A 92 3.53 -14.18 9.53
N PRO A 93 2.66 -15.13 9.16
CA PRO A 93 1.20 -14.97 9.28
C PRO A 93 0.71 -14.60 10.68
N HIS A 94 1.35 -15.14 11.73
CA HIS A 94 0.97 -14.84 13.12
C HIS A 94 1.33 -13.40 13.51
N VAL A 95 2.50 -12.89 13.11
CA VAL A 95 2.91 -11.49 13.36
C VAL A 95 1.98 -10.54 12.65
N PHE A 96 1.65 -10.82 11.38
CA PHE A 96 0.72 -10.02 10.60
C PHE A 96 -0.67 -9.96 11.27
N LEU A 97 -1.17 -11.11 11.75
CA LEU A 97 -2.44 -11.18 12.47
C LEU A 97 -2.42 -10.37 13.77
N CYS A 98 -1.35 -10.46 14.56
CA CYS A 98 -1.22 -9.68 15.79
C CYS A 98 -1.15 -8.17 15.52
N LYS A 99 -0.51 -7.75 14.42
CA LYS A 99 -0.32 -6.34 14.08
C LYS A 99 -1.56 -5.70 13.47
N TYR A 100 -2.23 -6.37 12.54
CA TYR A 100 -3.34 -5.81 11.77
C TYR A 100 -4.72 -6.33 12.18
N GLY A 101 -4.79 -7.32 13.08
CA GLY A 101 -6.05 -7.97 13.45
C GLY A 101 -6.71 -8.71 12.29
N ARG A 102 -5.97 -8.96 11.20
CA ARG A 102 -6.45 -9.61 9.97
C ARG A 102 -5.54 -10.75 9.60
N LYS A 103 -6.12 -11.84 9.08
CA LYS A 103 -5.34 -12.96 8.56
C LYS A 103 -4.49 -12.47 7.38
N LYS A 104 -3.21 -12.84 7.38
CA LYS A 104 -2.32 -12.58 6.23
C LYS A 104 -2.90 -13.28 4.98
N PRO A 105 -3.01 -12.57 3.84
CA PRO A 105 -3.47 -13.19 2.60
C PRO A 105 -2.45 -14.23 2.13
N ILE A 106 -2.93 -15.36 1.61
CA ILE A 106 -2.08 -16.29 0.87
C ILE A 106 -1.89 -15.78 -0.57
N LEU A 107 -0.90 -16.32 -1.29
CA LEU A 107 -0.56 -15.85 -2.65
C LEU A 107 -1.71 -15.92 -3.67
N LYS A 108 -2.74 -16.74 -3.40
CA LYS A 108 -3.92 -16.93 -4.26
C LYS A 108 -5.13 -16.09 -3.85
N ASP A 109 -5.09 -15.47 -2.67
CA ASP A 109 -6.16 -14.59 -2.19
C ASP A 109 -6.13 -13.29 -2.98
N LEU A 110 -7.30 -12.65 -3.09
CA LEU A 110 -7.40 -11.37 -3.76
C LEU A 110 -6.91 -10.26 -2.82
N VAL A 111 -5.91 -9.52 -3.26
CA VAL A 111 -5.42 -8.32 -2.57
C VAL A 111 -5.71 -7.10 -3.42
N ILE A 112 -6.38 -6.12 -2.83
CA ILE A 112 -6.75 -4.87 -3.49
C ILE A 112 -6.03 -3.72 -2.79
N PHE A 113 -5.32 -2.88 -3.55
CA PHE A 113 -4.65 -1.69 -3.03
C PHE A 113 -5.39 -0.43 -3.42
N TYR A 114 -5.47 0.54 -2.52
CA TYR A 114 -5.94 1.88 -2.81
C TYR A 114 -5.09 2.92 -2.07
N CYS A 115 -5.11 4.17 -2.54
CA CYS A 115 -4.45 5.27 -1.85
C CYS A 115 -5.33 6.52 -1.85
N HIS A 116 -4.77 7.71 -2.07
CA HIS A 116 -5.54 8.93 -2.24
C HIS A 116 -6.17 9.02 -3.64
N SER A 117 -5.35 8.95 -4.70
CA SER A 117 -5.75 9.23 -6.09
C SER A 117 -5.44 8.12 -7.12
N GLY A 118 -4.92 6.98 -6.66
CA GLY A 118 -4.61 5.78 -7.46
C GLY A 118 -3.13 5.58 -7.84
N ASN A 119 -2.26 6.58 -7.66
CA ASN A 119 -0.85 6.46 -8.09
C ASN A 119 -0.04 5.53 -7.17
N ARG A 120 -0.10 5.75 -5.85
CA ARG A 120 0.62 4.89 -4.89
C ARG A 120 0.09 3.45 -4.87
N SER A 121 -1.20 3.23 -5.12
CA SER A 121 -1.77 1.88 -5.17
C SER A 121 -1.26 1.09 -6.37
N ALA A 122 -0.98 1.75 -7.50
CA ALA A 122 -0.33 1.11 -8.65
C ALA A 122 1.07 0.58 -8.29
N THR A 123 1.86 1.37 -7.57
CA THR A 123 3.19 0.94 -7.08
C THR A 123 3.08 -0.21 -6.10
N ALA A 124 2.17 -0.13 -5.12
CA ALA A 124 1.97 -1.18 -4.13
C ALA A 124 1.50 -2.50 -4.77
N ALA A 125 0.55 -2.43 -5.72
CA ALA A 125 0.08 -3.58 -6.47
C ALA A 125 1.22 -4.25 -7.25
N HIS A 126 2.08 -3.47 -7.89
CA HIS A 126 3.25 -3.98 -8.58
C HIS A 126 4.21 -4.69 -7.63
N VAL A 127 4.51 -4.09 -6.47
CA VAL A 127 5.33 -4.72 -5.42
C VAL A 127 4.72 -6.05 -4.96
N ALA A 128 3.40 -6.11 -4.74
CA ALA A 128 2.75 -7.37 -4.35
C ALA A 128 2.90 -8.46 -5.42
N VAL A 129 2.77 -8.13 -6.71
CA VAL A 129 3.02 -9.08 -7.79
C VAL A 129 4.48 -9.56 -7.79
N GLN A 130 5.45 -8.68 -7.56
CA GLN A 130 6.87 -9.05 -7.42
C GLN A 130 7.12 -9.99 -6.22
N LEU A 131 6.30 -9.94 -5.18
CA LEU A 131 6.34 -10.87 -4.05
C LEU A 131 5.64 -12.22 -4.33
N GLY A 132 5.07 -12.40 -5.52
CA GLY A 132 4.43 -13.64 -5.95
C GLY A 132 2.92 -13.72 -5.70
N PHE A 133 2.26 -12.61 -5.32
CA PHE A 133 0.80 -12.58 -5.25
C PHE A 133 0.20 -12.66 -6.65
N ILE A 134 -0.73 -13.60 -6.85
CA ILE A 134 -1.29 -13.93 -8.16
C ILE A 134 -2.51 -13.05 -8.47
N LYS A 135 -3.36 -12.81 -7.48
CA LYS A 135 -4.59 -12.02 -7.62
C LYS A 135 -4.40 -10.66 -6.95
N VAL A 136 -3.95 -9.70 -7.73
CA VAL A 136 -3.75 -8.33 -7.26
C VAL A 136 -4.58 -7.38 -8.11
N LYS A 137 -5.29 -6.45 -7.47
CA LYS A 137 -5.97 -5.34 -8.14
C LYS A 137 -5.57 -3.99 -7.55
N SER A 138 -5.63 -2.96 -8.37
CA SER A 138 -5.54 -1.56 -7.94
C SER A 138 -6.89 -0.89 -8.06
N TYR A 139 -7.35 -0.26 -6.99
CA TYR A 139 -8.54 0.58 -7.01
C TYR A 139 -8.15 2.00 -7.43
N VAL A 140 -8.31 2.29 -8.73
CA VAL A 140 -7.82 3.53 -9.37
C VAL A 140 -8.51 4.78 -8.85
N GLY A 141 -9.82 4.70 -8.56
CA GLY A 141 -10.57 5.83 -8.00
C GLY A 141 -10.14 6.18 -6.58
N SER A 142 -9.66 5.17 -5.83
CA SER A 142 -9.03 5.36 -4.53
C SER A 142 -9.90 6.14 -3.54
N TRP A 143 -9.30 6.80 -2.54
CA TRP A 143 -10.05 7.59 -1.56
C TRP A 143 -10.91 8.68 -2.19
N ILE A 144 -10.43 9.36 -3.24
CA ILE A 144 -11.20 10.46 -3.88
C ILE A 144 -12.56 9.98 -4.38
N GLU A 145 -12.61 8.90 -5.15
CA GLU A 145 -13.89 8.36 -5.66
C GLU A 145 -14.78 7.92 -4.50
N TYR A 146 -14.23 7.15 -3.56
CA TYR A 146 -14.98 6.66 -2.40
C TYR A 146 -15.56 7.80 -1.54
N ALA A 147 -14.72 8.78 -1.17
CA ALA A 147 -15.11 9.92 -0.36
C ALA A 147 -16.14 10.80 -1.07
N THR A 148 -16.05 10.94 -2.39
CA THR A 148 -17.05 11.66 -3.19
C THR A 148 -18.42 10.99 -3.13
N HIS A 149 -18.48 9.66 -3.27
CA HIS A 149 -19.75 8.93 -3.16
C HIS A 149 -20.36 8.95 -1.75
N HIS A 150 -19.53 9.12 -0.72
CA HIS A 150 -19.94 9.09 0.68
C HIS A 150 -19.98 10.47 1.36
N CYS A 151 -19.76 11.55 0.61
CA CYS A 151 -19.67 12.93 1.12
C CYS A 151 -18.66 13.08 2.29
N LEU A 152 -17.49 12.45 2.17
CA LEU A 152 -16.42 12.47 3.18
C LEU A 152 -15.32 13.49 2.82
N PRO A 153 -14.54 13.97 3.80
CA PRO A 153 -13.40 14.84 3.54
C PRO A 153 -12.33 14.20 2.64
N LEU A 154 -11.86 14.94 1.63
CA LEU A 154 -10.81 14.45 0.72
C LEU A 154 -9.41 14.52 1.34
N ASP A 155 -9.20 15.47 2.25
CA ASP A 155 -7.92 15.76 2.88
C ASP A 155 -8.09 16.23 4.33
N CYS A 156 -6.97 16.47 5.02
CA CYS A 156 -6.98 16.96 6.40
C CYS A 156 -7.47 18.40 6.53
N THR A 157 -7.71 19.12 5.43
CA THR A 157 -8.25 20.47 5.42
C THR A 157 -9.76 20.47 5.69
N GLY A 158 -10.41 19.31 5.58
CA GLY A 158 -11.85 19.16 5.79
C GLY A 158 -12.68 19.54 4.58
N ALA A 159 -12.06 19.74 3.41
CA ALA A 159 -12.79 20.02 2.18
C ALA A 159 -13.63 18.80 1.79
N ILE A 160 -14.94 18.99 1.67
CA ILE A 160 -15.89 18.00 1.17
C ILE A 160 -16.07 18.26 -0.32
N PRO A 161 -16.03 17.24 -1.20
CA PRO A 161 -16.31 17.43 -2.61
C PRO A 161 -17.77 17.88 -2.73
N ASP A 162 -17.98 19.13 -3.11
CA ASP A 162 -19.29 19.58 -3.50
C ASP A 162 -19.58 19.01 -4.89
N SER A 163 -20.76 18.43 -5.06
CA SER A 163 -21.21 17.83 -6.33
C SER A 163 -21.30 18.85 -7.50
N SER A 164 -20.84 20.09 -7.32
CA SER A 164 -21.04 21.21 -8.24
C SER A 164 -19.86 22.16 -8.45
N THR A 165 -18.66 21.95 -7.91
CA THR A 165 -17.51 22.80 -8.30
C THR A 165 -16.84 22.27 -9.57
N THR A 166 -17.54 22.41 -10.69
CA THR A 166 -16.89 22.85 -11.93
C THR A 166 -16.88 24.37 -11.87
N THR A 167 -15.88 24.99 -11.25
CA THR A 167 -15.57 26.41 -11.52
C THR A 167 -14.10 26.66 -11.32
N ALA A 168 -13.49 27.07 -12.42
CA ALA A 168 -12.22 27.75 -12.56
C ALA A 168 -11.69 28.44 -11.29
N VAL A 169 -10.52 27.98 -10.83
CA VAL A 169 -9.59 28.86 -10.11
C VAL A 169 -8.45 29.22 -11.06
N ILE A 170 -8.57 30.46 -11.51
CA ILE A 170 -7.59 31.32 -12.15
C ILE A 170 -6.17 31.04 -11.63
N THR A 171 -5.27 30.63 -12.51
CA THR A 171 -3.83 30.80 -12.28
C THR A 171 -3.39 32.02 -13.07
N THR A 172 -3.43 33.18 -12.41
CA THR A 172 -2.70 34.37 -12.85
C THR A 172 -1.22 34.09 -12.68
N THR A 173 -0.53 34.01 -13.80
CA THR A 173 0.92 33.91 -13.94
C THR A 173 1.58 35.12 -13.29
N ALA A 174 2.22 34.93 -12.13
CA ALA A 174 3.25 35.83 -11.63
C ALA A 174 4.61 35.13 -11.80
N PRO A 175 5.58 35.73 -12.51
CA PRO A 175 6.91 35.15 -12.65
C PRO A 175 7.70 35.29 -11.34
N PRO A 176 8.39 34.24 -10.87
CA PRO A 176 9.33 34.39 -9.77
C PRO A 176 10.53 35.21 -10.24
N THR A 177 10.67 36.41 -9.68
CA THR A 177 11.87 37.23 -9.87
C THR A 177 13.01 36.59 -9.10
N THR A 178 14.09 36.34 -9.84
CA THR A 178 15.41 35.84 -9.48
C THR A 178 15.96 36.35 -8.14
N VAL A 179 16.24 35.43 -7.23
CA VAL A 179 17.21 35.62 -6.13
C VAL A 179 18.52 34.94 -6.53
N PRO A 180 19.66 35.66 -6.58
CA PRO A 180 20.95 35.04 -6.89
C PRO A 180 21.51 34.25 -5.69
N PRO A 181 22.25 33.16 -5.92
CA PRO A 181 22.88 32.39 -4.85
C PRO A 181 24.11 33.15 -4.29
N THR A 182 24.08 33.46 -2.99
CA THR A 182 25.25 33.92 -2.24
C THR A 182 26.04 32.69 -1.76
N THR A 183 27.22 32.52 -2.32
CA THR A 183 28.23 31.52 -1.93
C THR A 183 28.90 31.93 -0.61
N PRO A 184 29.06 31.04 0.38
CA PRO A 184 30.00 31.29 1.48
C PRO A 184 31.44 30.87 1.09
N PRO A 185 32.48 31.62 1.49
CA PRO A 185 33.87 31.26 1.24
C PRO A 185 34.39 30.15 2.18
N PRO A 186 35.45 29.41 1.77
CA PRO A 186 36.04 28.35 2.59
C PRO A 186 36.98 28.96 3.63
N THR A 187 36.84 28.55 4.90
CA THR A 187 37.84 28.87 5.94
C THR A 187 38.41 27.58 6.52
N THR A 188 39.54 27.21 5.93
CA THR A 188 40.82 26.83 6.55
C THR A 188 40.79 26.14 7.92
N ALA A 189 41.22 24.87 7.91
CA ALA A 189 41.76 24.15 9.06
C ALA A 189 42.98 24.86 9.67
N PRO A 190 43.37 24.50 10.90
CA PRO A 190 44.65 23.83 10.99
C PRO A 190 44.64 22.59 11.89
N ALA A 191 45.53 21.66 11.52
CA ALA A 191 45.96 20.51 12.30
C ALA A 191 46.52 20.91 13.67
N THR A 192 46.59 19.95 14.61
CA THR A 192 47.86 19.50 15.25
C THR A 192 47.60 18.52 16.43
N THR A 193 48.35 17.41 16.40
CA THR A 193 48.81 16.51 17.48
C THR A 193 47.85 15.64 18.30
N ALA A 194 47.84 14.34 17.96
CA ALA A 194 48.43 13.19 18.68
C ALA A 194 48.10 12.87 20.17
N PRO A 195 48.08 11.55 20.56
CA PRO A 195 47.59 10.99 21.83
C PRO A 195 48.74 10.81 22.86
N PRO A 196 48.55 10.45 24.16
CA PRO A 196 48.18 9.07 24.59
C PRO A 196 47.42 8.97 25.94
N THR A 197 47.00 7.74 26.29
CA THR A 197 47.09 7.07 27.62
C THR A 197 45.86 6.22 28.02
N THR A 198 46.12 4.91 28.00
CA THR A 198 45.69 3.84 28.90
C THR A 198 45.23 4.27 30.30
N SER A 199 44.10 3.72 30.78
CA SER A 199 44.05 2.96 32.06
C SER A 199 42.63 2.49 32.40
N THR A 200 42.45 1.17 32.37
CA THR A 200 41.93 0.32 33.46
C THR A 200 41.08 0.97 34.57
N LYS A 201 39.83 0.50 34.74
CA LYS A 201 39.40 -0.37 35.87
C LYS A 201 37.84 -0.57 35.94
N PRO A 202 37.33 -1.81 36.16
CA PRO A 202 35.97 -2.11 36.65
C PRO A 202 35.97 -2.21 38.20
N PRO A 203 34.88 -1.95 38.95
CA PRO A 203 33.74 -2.89 39.10
C PRO A 203 32.38 -2.15 39.31
N THR A 204 31.19 -2.78 39.32
CA THR A 204 30.59 -3.32 40.55
C THR A 204 29.25 -4.01 40.21
N THR A 205 29.22 -5.32 40.43
CA THR A 205 28.04 -6.17 40.64
C THR A 205 27.07 -5.55 41.64
N THR A 206 25.74 -5.54 41.40
CA THR A 206 24.70 -5.87 42.41
C THR A 206 23.29 -5.97 41.78
N LYS A 207 22.79 -7.21 41.75
CA LYS A 207 21.39 -7.72 41.87
C LYS A 207 20.34 -7.49 40.77
N PRO A 208 19.72 -8.58 40.27
CA PRO A 208 18.43 -8.53 39.60
C PRO A 208 17.28 -8.50 40.63
N LEU A 209 16.33 -7.57 40.45
CA LEU A 209 15.08 -7.53 41.19
C LEU A 209 14.16 -8.66 40.66
N VAL A 210 14.01 -9.69 41.48
CA VAL A 210 13.06 -10.79 41.27
C VAL A 210 11.65 -10.24 41.40
N VAL A 211 10.88 -10.29 40.31
CA VAL A 211 9.42 -10.07 40.35
C VAL A 211 8.75 -11.41 40.70
N PRO A 212 7.93 -11.49 41.76
CA PRO A 212 7.30 -12.75 42.14
C PRO A 212 6.19 -13.15 41.17
N LEU A 213 6.37 -14.35 40.63
CA LEU A 213 5.39 -15.16 39.91
C LEU A 213 4.17 -15.43 40.83
N LEU A 214 3.09 -14.67 40.66
CA LEU A 214 1.81 -14.99 41.30
C LEU A 214 1.18 -16.18 40.56
N LEU A 215 1.47 -17.38 41.09
CA LEU A 215 0.78 -18.63 40.80
C LEU A 215 -0.73 -18.45 41.10
N ARG A 216 -1.58 -18.53 40.07
CA ARG A 216 -3.03 -18.68 40.26
C ARG A 216 -3.38 -20.17 40.39
N PRO A 217 -4.23 -20.57 41.34
CA PRO A 217 -4.53 -21.96 41.61
C PRO A 217 -5.36 -22.61 40.50
N HIS A 218 -4.97 -23.84 40.22
CA HIS A 218 -5.59 -24.84 39.37
C HIS A 218 -6.98 -25.19 39.94
N GLN A 219 -8.07 -24.80 39.28
CA GLN A 219 -9.38 -25.43 39.53
C GLN A 219 -9.50 -26.65 38.63
N GLN A 220 -9.27 -27.82 39.23
CA GLN A 220 -9.75 -29.09 38.69
C GLN A 220 -11.27 -29.16 38.90
N HIS A 221 -12.04 -29.17 37.82
CA HIS A 221 -13.36 -29.78 37.83
C HIS A 221 -13.31 -31.05 36.99
N ASN A 222 -13.19 -32.16 37.71
CA ASN A 222 -13.43 -33.50 37.21
C ASN A 222 -14.93 -33.82 37.42
N HIS A 223 -15.71 -33.90 36.35
CA HIS A 223 -16.90 -34.75 36.38
C HIS A 223 -17.22 -35.41 35.04
N GLN A 224 -16.94 -36.71 35.05
CA GLN A 224 -17.79 -37.81 34.58
C GLN A 224 -18.03 -37.98 33.08
N HIS A 225 -17.31 -38.98 32.57
CA HIS A 225 -17.77 -39.96 31.60
C HIS A 225 -19.29 -40.19 31.61
N ARG A 226 -19.93 -39.97 30.45
CA ARG A 226 -21.00 -40.86 29.98
C ARG A 226 -20.65 -41.41 28.60
N ARG A 227 -20.39 -42.71 28.58
CA ARG A 227 -20.29 -43.54 27.39
C ARG A 227 -21.68 -43.76 26.79
N GLY A 228 -21.76 -43.65 25.47
CA GLY A 228 -22.61 -44.48 24.61
C GLY A 228 -24.07 -44.08 24.44
N ARG A 229 -24.48 -43.83 23.19
CA ARG A 229 -25.19 -44.82 22.38
C ARG A 229 -25.36 -44.34 20.94
N ILE A 230 -24.96 -45.26 20.05
CA ILE A 230 -25.28 -45.37 18.64
C ILE A 230 -26.81 -45.40 18.48
N PHE A 231 -27.40 -44.62 17.57
CA PHE A 231 -28.61 -45.01 16.85
C PHE A 231 -28.85 -44.09 15.64
N ALA A 232 -28.64 -44.65 14.46
CA ALA A 232 -29.32 -44.32 13.21
C ALA A 232 -29.59 -45.67 12.52
N PRO A 233 -30.47 -45.78 11.50
CA PRO A 233 -31.60 -44.94 11.12
C PRO A 233 -32.91 -45.76 11.03
N ALA A 234 -34.08 -45.11 10.96
CA ALA A 234 -35.31 -45.76 10.52
C ALA A 234 -36.14 -44.88 9.58
N LYS A 235 -36.65 -45.57 8.58
CA LYS A 235 -37.27 -45.18 7.32
C LYS A 235 -38.79 -45.19 7.51
N LEU A 236 -39.52 -44.13 7.16
CA LEU A 236 -40.98 -44.16 6.95
C LEU A 236 -41.40 -42.88 6.19
N LEU A 237 -41.56 -42.91 4.87
CA LEU A 237 -42.73 -43.31 4.07
C LEU A 237 -43.53 -42.07 3.59
N ARG A 238 -43.62 -42.02 2.26
CA ARG A 238 -44.43 -41.19 1.35
C ARG A 238 -45.69 -40.53 1.93
N ILE A 239 -45.93 -39.28 1.49
CA ILE A 239 -47.24 -38.86 0.95
C ILE A 239 -46.98 -37.98 -0.29
N PHE A 240 -47.55 -38.41 -1.42
CA PHE A 240 -47.72 -37.67 -2.66
C PHE A 240 -48.69 -36.50 -2.43
N ASN A 241 -48.42 -35.33 -2.99
CA ASN A 241 -49.50 -34.46 -3.46
C ASN A 241 -49.13 -33.92 -4.83
N HIS A 242 -49.87 -34.46 -5.80
CA HIS A 242 -49.94 -34.08 -7.19
C HIS A 242 -51.16 -33.16 -7.28
N ILE A 243 -50.98 -31.90 -7.66
CA ILE A 243 -52.06 -31.05 -8.16
C ILE A 243 -51.50 -30.37 -9.41
N ASP A 244 -51.78 -31.00 -10.55
CA ASP A 244 -51.98 -30.29 -11.81
C ASP A 244 -53.31 -29.54 -11.72
N LYS A 245 -53.31 -28.29 -12.18
CA LYS A 245 -54.47 -27.65 -12.81
C LYS A 245 -54.01 -26.42 -13.60
N ASP A 246 -54.10 -26.59 -14.92
CA ASP A 246 -54.39 -25.63 -16.00
C ASP A 246 -53.57 -24.35 -16.13
#